data_AF-A0A967W269-F1
#
_entry.id   AF-A0A967W269-F1
#
_cell.length_a   1.000
_cell.length_b   1.000
_cell.length_c   1.000
_cell.angle_alpha   90.00
_cell.angle_beta   90.00
_cell.angle_gamma   90.00
#
_symmetry.space_group_name_H-M   'P 1'
#
loop_
_entity.id
_entity.type
_entity.pdbx_description
1 polymer ?
#
loop_
_entity_poly.entity_id
_entity_poly.type
_entity_poly.pdbx_seq_one_letter_code
_entity_poly.pdbx_strand_id
1 'polypeptide(L)'
;MKNMDEIQDSQKLDFKSILPVFVIVLIDLLGLTIIIPLLPIYAASFGVNALVIGALGAAYPVMQFFGAPLLGRLSDRFGRRPILLISQIGTLSGFILLGFANSIWLLFLARIIDGISGANI
;
A
#
# COMPACT_ATOMS: atom_id res chain seq x y z
N MET A 1 -21.62 -37.71 -4.64
CA MET A 1 -22.24 -36.62 -3.85
C MET A 1 -21.36 -36.41 -2.64
N LYS A 2 -20.68 -35.26 -2.52
CA LYS A 2 -19.79 -34.97 -1.40
C LYS A 2 -20.64 -34.57 -0.18
N ASN A 3 -20.39 -35.15 1.00
CA ASN A 3 -21.21 -34.95 2.19
C ASN A 3 -21.23 -33.46 2.60
N MET A 4 -22.38 -32.94 3.05
CA MET A 4 -22.53 -31.53 3.46
C MET A 4 -21.55 -31.11 4.57
N ASP A 5 -21.11 -32.06 5.41
CA ASP A 5 -20.11 -31.82 6.45
C ASP A 5 -18.68 -31.58 5.90
N GLU A 6 -18.32 -32.19 4.76
CA GLU A 6 -17.02 -31.94 4.10
C GLU A 6 -16.97 -30.56 3.42
N ILE A 7 -18.13 -30.02 3.04
CA ILE A 7 -18.23 -28.66 2.49
C ILE A 7 -18.04 -27.64 3.63
N GLN A 8 -18.58 -27.93 4.82
CA GLN A 8 -18.47 -27.07 6.01
C GLN A 8 -17.02 -26.96 6.53
N ASP A 9 -16.23 -28.03 6.48
CA ASP A 9 -14.85 -28.03 6.98
C ASP A 9 -13.89 -27.25 6.07
N SER A 10 -14.20 -27.18 4.76
CA SER A 10 -13.44 -26.38 3.78
C SER A 10 -13.66 -24.86 3.89
N GLN A 11 -14.60 -24.41 4.73
CA GLN A 11 -14.98 -23.00 4.92
C GLN A 11 -14.58 -22.43 6.29
N LYS A 12 -13.84 -23.19 7.12
CA LYS A 12 -13.29 -22.63 8.37
C LYS A 12 -12.21 -21.61 8.03
N LEU A 13 -12.47 -20.35 8.37
CA LEU A 13 -11.50 -19.27 8.30
C LEU A 13 -10.28 -19.63 9.17
N ASP A 14 -9.17 -19.99 8.53
CA ASP A 14 -7.91 -20.21 9.24
C ASP A 14 -7.37 -18.87 9.75
N PHE A 15 -7.61 -18.60 11.03
CA PHE A 15 -7.20 -17.37 11.69
C PHE A 15 -5.69 -17.10 11.55
N LYS A 16 -4.86 -18.15 11.48
CA LYS A 16 -3.41 -18.02 11.29
C LYS A 16 -3.04 -17.47 9.91
N SER A 17 -3.89 -17.67 8.91
CA SER A 17 -3.72 -17.18 7.55
C SER A 17 -4.25 -15.76 7.34
N ILE A 18 -5.28 -15.37 8.11
CA ILE A 18 -5.94 -14.08 7.97
C ILE A 18 -5.25 -12.99 8.79
N LEU A 19 -4.73 -13.35 9.97
CA LEU A 19 -4.09 -12.41 10.89
C LEU A 19 -2.98 -11.57 10.22
N PRO A 20 -2.05 -12.12 9.42
CA PRO A 20 -1.01 -11.31 8.77
C PRO A 20 -1.59 -10.32 7.75
N VAL A 21 -2.60 -10.73 6.99
CA VAL A 21 -3.27 -9.84 6.02
C VAL A 21 -3.97 -8.70 6.73
N PHE A 22 -4.68 -9.02 7.82
CA PHE A 22 -5.35 -8.03 8.65
C PHE A 22 -4.36 -7.00 9.23
N VAL A 23 -3.23 -7.45 9.78
CA VAL A 23 -2.20 -6.58 10.34
C VAL A 23 -1.59 -5.67 9.26
N ILE A 24 -1.31 -6.21 8.08
CA ILE A 24 -0.76 -5.44 6.94
C ILE A 24 -1.73 -4.34 6.53
N VAL A 25 -2.99 -4.69 6.26
CA VAL A 25 -4.02 -3.72 5.87
C VAL A 25 -4.24 -2.67 6.97
N LEU A 26 -4.22 -3.07 8.25
CA LEU A 26 -4.33 -2.14 9.37
C LEU A 26 -3.17 -1.13 9.38
N ILE A 27 -1.93 -1.59 9.21
CA ILE A 27 -0.74 -0.74 9.16
C ILE A 27 -0.84 0.24 7.97
N ASP A 28 -1.27 -0.23 6.81
CA ASP A 28 -1.38 0.60 5.61
C ASP A 28 -2.45 1.69 5.77
N LEU A 29 -3.60 1.37 6.38
CA LEU A 29 -4.65 2.35 6.70
C LEU A 29 -4.19 3.41 7.71
N LEU A 30 -3.43 3.01 8.73
CA LEU A 30 -2.84 3.95 9.69
C LEU A 30 -1.83 4.87 9.00
N GLY A 31 -0.98 4.30 8.15
CA GLY A 31 -0.01 5.05 7.35
C GLY A 31 -0.67 6.11 6.47
N LEU A 32 -1.71 5.72 5.71
CA LEU A 32 -2.49 6.64 4.89
C LEU A 32 -3.15 7.75 5.71
N THR A 33 -3.74 7.40 6.85
CA THR A 33 -4.42 8.36 7.74
C THR A 33 -3.45 9.43 8.24
N ILE A 34 -2.20 9.06 8.54
CA ILE A 34 -1.15 10.00 8.96
C ILE A 34 -0.64 10.82 7.77
N ILE A 35 -0.44 10.19 6.61
CA ILE A 35 0.11 10.87 5.42
C ILE A 35 -0.84 11.94 4.89
N ILE A 36 -2.14 11.65 4.78
CA ILE A 36 -3.11 12.54 4.13
C ILE A 36 -3.05 14.00 4.66
N PRO A 37 -3.07 14.26 5.97
CA PRO A 37 -2.92 15.62 6.50
C PRO A 37 -1.48 16.13 6.51
N LEU A 38 -0.49 15.24 6.67
CA LEU A 38 0.93 15.62 6.75
C LEU A 38 1.50 16.06 5.41
N LEU A 39 1.17 15.34 4.34
CA LEU A 39 1.71 15.51 3.00
C LEU A 39 1.52 16.93 2.43
N PRO A 40 0.32 17.56 2.50
CA PRO A 40 0.15 18.92 1.99
C PRO A 40 0.96 19.95 2.78
N ILE A 41 1.10 19.78 4.10
CA ILE A 41 1.90 20.67 4.96
C ILE A 41 3.39 20.54 4.60
N TYR A 42 3.86 19.31 4.42
CA TYR A 42 5.25 19.04 4.04
C TYR A 42 5.56 19.51 2.62
N ALA A 43 4.64 19.31 1.67
CA ALA A 43 4.83 19.82 0.31
C ALA A 43 4.83 21.36 0.28
N ALA A 44 3.95 22.01 1.05
CA ALA A 44 3.88 23.47 1.14
C ALA A 44 5.17 24.09 1.71
N SER A 45 5.91 23.38 2.57
CA SER A 45 7.19 23.89 3.10
C SER A 45 8.26 24.05 2.02
N PHE A 46 8.12 23.38 0.87
CA PHE A 46 8.98 23.57 -0.31
C PHE A 46 8.56 24.76 -1.19
N GLY A 47 7.55 25.55 -0.78
CA GLY A 47 7.11 26.76 -1.50
C GLY A 47 6.41 26.49 -2.83
N VAL A 48 5.88 25.28 -3.03
CA VAL A 48 5.18 24.89 -4.26
C VAL A 48 3.71 25.33 -4.23
N ASN A 49 3.11 25.48 -5.41
CA ASN A 49 1.70 25.89 -5.54
C ASN A 49 0.72 24.74 -5.26
N ALA A 50 -0.57 25.08 -5.09
CA ALA A 50 -1.63 24.12 -4.79
C ALA A 50 -1.82 23.02 -5.87
N LEU A 51 -1.53 23.32 -7.14
CA LEU A 51 -1.61 22.33 -8.22
C LEU A 51 -0.58 21.22 -8.03
N VAL A 52 0.65 21.57 -7.64
CA VAL A 52 1.72 20.60 -7.36
C VAL A 52 1.39 19.76 -6.14
N ILE A 53 0.84 20.37 -5.08
CA ILE A 53 0.38 19.64 -3.89
C ILE A 53 -0.74 18.66 -4.25
N GLY A 54 -1.71 19.09 -5.05
CA GLY A 54 -2.78 18.22 -5.56
C GLY A 54 -2.24 17.06 -6.40
N ALA A 55 -1.30 17.34 -7.32
CA ALA A 55 -0.65 16.31 -8.12
C ALA A 55 0.14 15.30 -7.27
N LEU A 56 0.82 15.78 -6.22
CA LEU A 56 1.53 14.92 -5.26
C LEU A 56 0.56 14.01 -4.49
N GLY A 57 -0.57 14.56 -4.04
CA GLY A 57 -1.64 13.78 -3.41
C GLY A 57 -2.23 12.72 -4.34
N ALA A 58 -2.40 13.05 -5.63
CA ALA A 58 -2.90 12.14 -6.65
C ALA A 58 -1.87 11.07 -7.09
N ALA A 59 -0.57 11.30 -6.89
CA ALA A 59 0.47 10.37 -7.30
C ALA A 59 0.31 8.99 -6.65
N TYR A 60 -0.06 8.94 -5.36
CA TYR A 60 -0.30 7.68 -4.64
C TYR A 60 -1.44 6.85 -5.25
N PRO A 61 -2.71 7.33 -5.32
CA PRO A 61 -3.81 6.53 -5.83
C PRO A 61 -3.68 6.20 -7.33
N VAL A 62 -3.04 7.07 -8.12
CA VAL A 62 -2.73 6.78 -9.53
C VAL A 62 -1.76 5.61 -9.62
N MET A 63 -0.71 5.59 -8.82
CA MET A 63 0.25 4.49 -8.83
C MET A 63 -0.32 3.22 -8.21
N GLN A 64 -1.23 3.35 -7.24
CA GLN A 64 -1.99 2.23 -6.67
C GLN A 64 -2.89 1.58 -7.71
N PHE A 65 -3.55 2.36 -8.56
CA PHE A 65 -4.37 1.86 -9.66
C PHE A 65 -3.56 0.97 -10.62
N PHE A 66 -2.32 1.35 -10.95
CA PHE A 66 -1.44 0.54 -11.79
C PHE A 66 -0.77 -0.62 -11.01
N GLY A 67 -0.47 -0.41 -9.73
CA GLY A 67 0.12 -1.42 -8.84
C GLY A 67 -0.83 -2.58 -8.54
N ALA A 68 -2.13 -2.32 -8.46
CA ALA A 68 -3.13 -3.32 -8.09
C ALA A 68 -3.16 -4.53 -9.04
N PRO A 69 -3.28 -4.37 -10.38
CA PRO A 69 -3.20 -5.51 -11.30
C PRO A 69 -1.82 -6.16 -11.31
N LEU A 70 -0.74 -5.40 -11.06
CA LEU A 70 0.62 -5.92 -11.02
C LEU A 70 0.82 -6.86 -9.83
N LEU A 71 0.52 -6.38 -8.62
CA LEU A 71 0.63 -7.15 -7.38
C LEU A 71 -0.38 -8.29 -7.34
N GLY A 72 -1.59 -8.11 -7.88
CA GLY A 72 -2.59 -9.17 -8.01
C GLY A 72 -2.07 -10.35 -8.83
N ARG A 73 -1.59 -10.10 -10.06
CA ARG A 73 -1.03 -11.16 -10.93
C ARG A 73 0.20 -11.83 -10.31
N LEU A 74 1.02 -11.06 -9.59
CA LEU A 74 2.20 -11.60 -8.92
C LEU A 74 1.79 -12.50 -7.73
N SER A 75 0.80 -12.06 -6.95
CA SER A 75 0.20 -12.82 -5.83
C SER A 75 -0.41 -14.13 -6.31
N ASP A 76 -1.11 -14.10 -7.44
CA ASP A 76 -1.72 -15.31 -8.02
C ASP A 76 -0.68 -16.33 -8.48
N ARG A 77 0.50 -15.88 -8.93
CA ARG A 77 1.58 -16.76 -9.42
C ARG A 77 2.48 -17.31 -8.31
N PHE A 78 2.83 -16.48 -7.33
CA PHE A 78 3.82 -16.80 -6.29
C PHE A 78 3.20 -17.11 -4.93
N GLY A 79 1.87 -17.00 -4.82
CA GLY A 79 1.13 -17.11 -3.58
C GLY A 79 1.02 -15.76 -2.85
N ARG A 80 -0.08 -15.61 -2.10
CA ARG A 80 -0.45 -14.33 -1.48
C ARG A 80 0.53 -13.86 -0.39
N ARG A 81 0.96 -14.77 0.50
CA ARG A 81 1.78 -14.39 1.68
C ARG A 81 3.14 -13.77 1.31
N PRO A 82 3.97 -14.34 0.41
CA PRO A 82 5.26 -13.75 0.05
C PRO A 82 5.12 -12.39 -0.63
N ILE A 83 4.12 -12.22 -1.49
CA ILE A 83 3.91 -10.98 -2.23
C ILE A 83 3.46 -9.85 -1.30
N LEU A 84 2.61 -10.14 -0.31
CA LEU A 84 2.23 -9.15 0.71
C LEU A 84 3.43 -8.68 1.56
N LEU A 85 4.40 -9.56 1.85
CA LEU A 85 5.61 -9.16 2.58
C LEU A 85 6.51 -8.27 1.71
N ILE A 86 6.67 -8.60 0.43
CA ILE A 86 7.43 -7.79 -0.52
C ILE A 86 6.79 -6.42 -0.69
N SER A 87 5.46 -6.37 -0.78
CA SER A 87 4.71 -5.13 -0.89
C SER A 87 4.92 -4.25 0.36
N GLN A 88 4.94 -4.85 1.57
CA GLN A 88 5.25 -4.12 2.79
C GLN A 88 6.67 -3.52 2.82
N ILE A 89 7.66 -4.23 2.27
CA ILE A 89 9.02 -3.71 2.16
C ILE A 89 9.07 -2.50 1.21
N GLY A 90 8.29 -2.53 0.14
CA GLY A 90 8.13 -1.40 -0.78
C GLY A 90 7.49 -0.20 -0.10
N THR A 91 6.39 -0.41 0.63
CA THR A 91 5.72 0.61 1.45
C THR A 91 6.67 1.22 2.48
N LEU A 92 7.41 0.38 3.22
CA LEU A 92 8.43 0.83 4.18
C LEU A 92 9.51 1.70 3.51
N SER A 93 9.98 1.29 2.34
CA SER A 93 10.97 2.05 1.56
C SER A 93 10.42 3.41 1.14
N GLY A 94 9.15 3.47 0.72
CA GLY A 94 8.44 4.71 0.43
C GLY A 94 8.35 5.63 1.65
N PHE A 95 8.02 5.10 2.83
CA PHE A 95 7.99 5.86 4.08
C PHE A 95 9.37 6.40 4.49
N ILE A 96 10.42 5.60 4.38
CA ILE A 96 11.80 6.03 4.66
C ILE A 96 12.17 7.18 3.71
N LEU A 97 11.94 7.02 2.41
CA LEU A 97 12.19 8.07 1.43
C LEU A 97 11.40 9.34 1.71
N LEU A 98 10.15 9.22 2.16
CA LEU A 98 9.34 10.35 2.58
C LEU A 98 9.98 11.09 3.76
N GLY A 99 10.42 10.36 4.79
CA GLY A 99 11.01 10.94 5.99
C GLY A 99 12.34 11.67 5.73
N PHE A 100 13.09 11.25 4.72
CA PHE A 100 14.35 11.88 4.30
C PHE A 100 14.20 12.83 3.11
N ALA A 101 12.98 13.18 2.71
CA ALA A 101 12.75 13.99 1.53
C ALA A 101 13.22 15.45 1.73
N ASN A 102 14.23 15.84 0.97
CA ASN A 102 14.74 17.23 0.96
C ASN A 102 14.31 18.01 -0.29
N SER A 103 13.42 17.44 -1.10
CA SER A 103 12.88 18.08 -2.29
C SER A 103 11.50 17.53 -2.64
N ILE A 104 10.73 18.30 -3.40
CA ILE A 104 9.41 17.87 -3.90
C ILE A 104 9.50 16.60 -4.75
N TRP A 105 10.58 16.42 -5.53
CA TRP A 105 10.80 15.26 -6.37
C TRP A 105 10.99 13.98 -5.55
N LEU A 106 11.68 14.07 -4.41
CA LEU A 106 11.79 12.97 -3.46
C LEU A 106 10.44 12.59 -2.85
N LEU A 107 9.57 13.58 -2.57
CA LEU A 107 8.20 13.29 -2.13
C LEU A 107 7.40 12.56 -3.22
N PHE A 108 7.51 12.97 -4.49
CA PHE A 108 6.87 12.25 -5.59
C PHE A 108 7.38 10.82 -5.71
N LEU A 109 8.70 10.63 -5.66
CA LEU A 109 9.31 9.30 -5.73
C LEU A 109 8.84 8.40 -4.58
N ALA A 110 8.80 8.95 -3.36
CA ALA A 110 8.26 8.26 -2.20
C ALA A 110 6.79 7.84 -2.43
N ARG A 111 5.95 8.75 -2.94
CA ARG A 111 4.54 8.46 -3.25
C ARG A 111 4.35 7.43 -4.35
N ILE A 112 5.23 7.41 -5.35
CA ILE A 112 5.17 6.43 -6.43
C ILE A 112 5.52 5.03 -5.92
N ILE A 113 6.62 4.90 -5.18
CA ILE A 113 7.06 3.63 -4.61
C ILE A 113 5.99 3.07 -3.66
N ASP A 114 5.50 3.93 -2.77
CA ASP A 114 4.45 3.63 -1.80
C ASP A 114 3.13 3.27 -2.49
N GLY A 115 2.73 4.00 -3.54
CA GLY A 115 1.51 3.71 -4.31
C GLY A 115 1.56 2.36 -5.03
N ILE A 116 2.66 2.03 -5.71
CA ILE A 116 2.81 0.73 -6.39
C ILE A 116 2.80 -0.41 -5.37
N SER A 117 3.45 -0.21 -4.22
CA SER A 117 3.64 -1.24 -3.21
C SER A 117 2.42 -1.42 -2.29
N GLY A 118 1.73 -0.33 -1.96
CA GLY A 118 0.49 -0.31 -1.16
C GLY A 118 -0.76 -0.69 -1.97
N ALA A 119 -0.61 -1.23 -3.18
CA ALA A 119 -1.72 -1.73 -3.98
C ALA A 119 -2.15 -3.17 -3.60
N ASN A 120 -1.96 -3.50 -2.32
CA ASN A 120 -2.28 -4.75 -1.66
C ASN A 120 -3.54 -4.67 -0.77
N ILE A 121 -4.08 -3.44 -0.58
CA ILE A 121 -5.29 -3.10 0.18
C ILE A 121 -6.54 -3.52 -0.59
#